data_AF-A0A6L5I391-F1
#
_entry.id   AF-A0A6L5I391-F1
#
_cell.length_a   1.000
_cell.length_b   1.000
_cell.length_c   1.000
_cell.angle_alpha   90.00
_cell.angle_beta   90.00
_cell.angle_gamma   90.00
#
_symmetry.space_group_name_H-M   'P 1'
#
loop_
_entity.id
_entity.type
_entity.pdbx_description
1 polymer ?
#
loop_
_entity_poly.entity_id
_entity_poly.type
_entity_poly.pdbx_seq_one_letter_code
_entity_poly.pdbx_strand_id
1 'polypeptide(L)'
;TWAMLLASYAFTGLDGGALPTPALAHPLVQDSDLAYSASQFVHSTLYGISEVFLISSVIAGLLFLIGLAVESLWAAVFAICGTVLAVLTAMFLGADQASVNNGMYAFSAVLTAIALGSTFNTPSWRVLI
;
A
#
# COMPACT_ATOMS: atom_id res chain seq x y z
N THR A 1 9.59 15.30 5.74
CA THR A 1 8.26 15.49 5.13
C THR A 1 7.25 16.04 6.13
N TRP A 2 6.99 15.35 7.26
CA TRP A 2 6.04 15.81 8.30
C TRP A 2 6.22 17.26 8.77
N ALA A 3 7.45 17.68 9.09
CA ALA A 3 7.71 19.06 9.51
C ALA A 3 7.31 20.10 8.45
N MET A 4 7.50 19.80 7.16
CA MET A 4 7.10 20.70 6.05
C MET A 4 5.59 20.73 5.86
N LEU A 5 4.92 19.58 5.95
CA LEU A 5 3.46 19.50 5.86
C LEU A 5 2.77 20.18 7.06
N LEU A 6 3.32 20.04 8.26
CA LEU A 6 2.79 20.76 9.42
C LEU A 6 3.08 22.26 9.34
N ALA A 7 4.24 22.64 8.81
CA ALA A 7 4.61 24.03 8.57
C ALA A 7 3.65 24.71 7.59
N SER A 8 3.07 24.03 6.59
CA SER A 8 2.13 24.67 5.66
C SER A 8 0.82 25.13 6.31
N TYR A 9 0.45 24.59 7.48
CA TYR A 9 -0.66 25.13 8.27
C TYR A 9 -0.31 26.47 8.94
N ALA A 10 0.97 26.73 9.23
CA ALA A 10 1.42 27.91 9.97
C ALA A 10 2.00 29.00 9.05
N PHE A 11 2.61 28.63 7.92
CA PHE A 11 3.27 29.56 7.00
C PHE A 11 2.48 29.71 5.69
N THR A 12 1.96 30.92 5.45
CA THR A 12 1.15 31.27 4.27
C THR A 12 1.90 31.17 2.93
N GLY A 13 3.24 31.08 2.96
CA GLY A 13 4.07 30.92 1.76
C GLY A 13 4.20 29.48 1.26
N LEU A 14 3.62 28.51 1.97
CA LEU A 14 3.62 27.10 1.61
C LEU A 14 2.19 26.70 1.23
N ASP A 15 2.01 26.16 0.02
CA ASP A 15 0.70 25.68 -0.41
C ASP A 15 0.35 24.37 0.32
N GLY A 16 -0.67 24.42 1.16
CA GLY A 16 -1.21 23.29 1.91
C GLY A 16 -2.37 22.58 1.20
N GLY A 17 -2.74 22.99 -0.02
CA GLY A 17 -3.94 22.49 -0.71
C GLY A 17 -3.97 20.99 -0.98
N ALA A 18 -2.82 20.31 -0.93
CA ALA A 18 -2.73 18.85 -1.08
C ALA A 18 -3.01 18.07 0.22
N LEU A 19 -3.15 18.74 1.37
CA LEU A 19 -3.42 18.08 2.65
C LEU A 19 -4.93 17.84 2.84
N PRO A 20 -5.30 16.69 3.44
CA PRO A 20 -6.68 16.45 3.83
C PRO A 20 -7.13 17.50 4.86
N THR A 21 -8.41 17.84 4.82
CA THR A 21 -9.02 18.73 5.80
C THR A 21 -9.03 18.04 7.18
N PRO A 22 -8.60 18.73 8.25
CA PRO A 22 -8.65 18.15 9.59
C PRO A 22 -10.08 17.77 9.95
N ALA A 23 -10.30 16.48 10.20
CA ALA A 23 -11.60 15.93 10.58
C ALA A 23 -11.45 15.06 11.83
N LEU A 24 -12.49 15.02 12.65
CA LEU A 24 -12.56 14.09 13.77
C LEU A 24 -12.72 12.65 13.26
N ALA A 25 -12.25 11.69 14.05
CA ALA A 25 -12.47 10.28 13.76
C ALA A 25 -13.98 9.99 13.72
N HIS A 26 -14.42 9.38 12.62
CA HIS A 26 -15.79 8.95 12.41
C HIS A 26 -15.81 7.44 12.14
N PRO A 27 -16.92 6.75 12.46
CA PRO A 27 -17.06 5.34 12.12
C PRO A 27 -16.86 5.12 10.62
N LEU A 28 -16.24 3.99 10.27
CA LEU A 28 -16.12 3.57 8.88
C LEU A 28 -17.52 3.40 8.30
N VAL A 29 -17.84 4.15 7.24
CA VAL A 29 -19.04 3.92 6.46
C VAL A 29 -18.73 2.72 5.58
N GLN A 30 -19.28 1.57 5.94
CA GLN A 30 -19.11 0.35 5.15
C GLN A 30 -20.03 0.47 3.93
N ASP A 31 -19.45 0.83 2.78
CA ASP A 31 -20.15 0.67 1.51
C ASP A 31 -20.34 -0.83 1.28
N SER A 32 -21.57 -1.28 1.49
CA SER A 32 -22.00 -2.66 1.31
C SER A 32 -22.16 -2.98 -0.18
N ASP A 33 -21.12 -2.76 -0.98
CA ASP A 33 -21.10 -3.20 -2.36
C ASP A 33 -20.80 -4.69 -2.41
N LEU A 34 -21.79 -5.41 -2.93
CA LEU A 34 -21.81 -6.86 -3.03
C LEU A 34 -20.76 -7.30 -4.06
N ALA A 35 -19.76 -8.05 -3.58
CA ALA A 35 -18.68 -8.74 -4.29
C ALA A 35 -17.48 -7.89 -4.76
N TYR A 36 -16.38 -8.01 -3.99
CA TYR A 36 -15.04 -7.61 -4.43
C TYR A 36 -14.61 -8.45 -5.63
N SER A 37 -14.42 -7.82 -6.79
CA SER A 37 -14.07 -8.53 -8.03
C SER A 37 -12.61 -8.97 -8.05
N ALA A 38 -12.31 -10.08 -8.72
CA ALA A 38 -10.93 -10.51 -8.99
C ALA A 38 -10.11 -9.44 -9.72
N SER A 39 -10.73 -8.65 -10.60
CA SER A 39 -10.04 -7.54 -11.30
C SER A 39 -9.63 -6.42 -10.34
N GLN A 40 -10.51 -6.06 -9.39
CA GLN A 40 -10.19 -5.09 -8.34
C GLN A 40 -9.06 -5.61 -7.48
N PHE A 41 -9.05 -6.90 -7.14
CA PHE A 41 -7.99 -7.49 -6.33
C PHE A 41 -6.61 -7.41 -7.00
N VAL A 42 -6.55 -7.71 -8.30
CA VAL A 42 -5.31 -7.58 -9.09
C VAL A 42 -4.87 -6.12 -9.16
N HIS A 43 -5.79 -5.17 -9.38
CA HIS A 43 -5.45 -3.75 -9.39
C HIS A 43 -4.95 -3.26 -8.03
N SER A 44 -5.64 -3.56 -6.93
CA SER A 44 -5.23 -3.18 -5.57
C SER A 44 -3.87 -3.77 -5.19
N THR A 45 -3.59 -5.00 -5.65
CA THR A 45 -2.28 -5.63 -5.47
C THR A 45 -1.17 -4.81 -6.13
N LEU A 46 -1.34 -4.44 -7.41
CA LEU A 46 -0.34 -3.68 -8.16
C LEU A 46 -0.24 -2.22 -7.71
N TYR A 47 -1.36 -1.58 -7.36
CA TYR A 47 -1.36 -0.26 -6.73
C TYR A 47 -0.70 -0.27 -5.35
N GLY A 48 -0.91 -1.30 -4.55
CA GLY A 48 -0.23 -1.43 -3.25
C GLY A 48 1.30 -1.46 -3.39
N ILE A 49 1.82 -2.03 -4.46
CA ILE A 49 3.26 -2.05 -4.75
C ILE A 49 3.74 -0.68 -5.26
N SER A 50 2.99 0.01 -6.11
CA SER A 50 3.39 1.33 -6.62
C SER A 50 3.17 2.49 -5.64
N GLU A 51 2.23 2.36 -4.71
CA GLU A 51 2.01 3.28 -3.59
C GLU A 51 3.18 3.34 -2.61
N VAL A 52 4.13 2.38 -2.66
CA VAL A 52 5.40 2.50 -1.93
C VAL A 52 6.14 3.80 -2.29
N PHE A 53 5.98 4.27 -3.53
CA PHE A 53 6.51 5.54 -4.01
C PHE A 53 5.42 6.61 -4.21
N LEU A 54 4.24 6.42 -3.63
CA LEU A 54 3.08 7.32 -3.73
C LEU A 54 2.59 7.51 -5.17
N ILE A 55 2.56 6.41 -5.94
CA ILE A 55 2.08 6.40 -7.33
C ILE A 55 1.00 5.34 -7.48
N SER A 56 -0.26 5.74 -7.70
CA SER A 56 -1.37 4.79 -7.95
C SER A 56 -1.41 4.34 -9.42
N SER A 57 -0.41 3.56 -9.88
CA SER A 57 -0.30 3.11 -11.28
C SER A 57 0.02 1.63 -11.41
N VAL A 58 -0.75 0.94 -12.26
CA VAL A 58 -0.57 -0.49 -12.56
C VAL A 58 0.77 -0.71 -13.26
N ILE A 59 1.11 0.17 -14.20
CA ILE A 59 2.36 0.10 -14.96
C ILE A 59 3.55 0.31 -14.04
N ALA A 60 3.49 1.30 -13.15
CA ALA A 60 4.54 1.52 -12.15
C ALA A 60 4.70 0.29 -11.23
N GLY A 61 3.58 -0.29 -10.78
CA GLY A 61 3.60 -1.47 -9.91
C GLY A 61 4.24 -2.67 -10.58
N LEU A 62 3.94 -2.91 -11.86
CA LEU A 62 4.58 -3.95 -12.66
C LEU A 62 6.07 -3.68 -12.84
N LEU A 63 6.47 -2.45 -13.17
CA LEU A 63 7.89 -2.10 -13.32
C LEU A 63 8.68 -2.27 -12.03
N PHE A 64 8.11 -1.87 -10.89
CA PHE A 64 8.74 -2.09 -9.59
C PHE A 64 8.81 -3.56 -9.21
N LEU A 65 7.77 -4.34 -9.50
CA LEU A 65 7.77 -5.78 -9.28
C LEU A 65 8.83 -6.49 -10.14
N ILE A 66 9.00 -6.08 -11.40
CA ILE A 66 10.06 -6.58 -12.29
C ILE A 66 11.43 -6.16 -11.74
N GLY A 67 11.60 -4.90 -11.33
CA GLY A 67 12.85 -4.41 -10.74
C GLY A 67 13.26 -5.20 -9.50
N LEU A 68 12.30 -5.49 -8.61
CA LEU A 68 12.50 -6.38 -7.47
C LEU A 68 12.87 -7.79 -7.92
N ALA A 69 12.17 -8.37 -8.90
CA ALA A 69 12.44 -9.72 -9.39
C ALA A 69 13.83 -9.87 -10.04
N VAL A 70 14.34 -8.81 -10.67
CA VAL A 70 15.69 -8.77 -11.25
C VAL A 70 16.77 -8.76 -10.16
N GLU A 71 16.52 -8.08 -9.04
CA GLU A 71 17.44 -8.07 -7.89
C GLU A 71 17.33 -9.37 -7.09
N SER A 72 16.11 -9.75 -6.70
CA SER A 72 15.79 -10.94 -5.93
C SER A 72 14.36 -11.38 -6.18
N LEU A 73 14.18 -12.57 -6.76
CA LEU A 73 12.86 -13.20 -6.91
C LEU A 73 12.13 -13.32 -5.56
N TRP A 74 12.85 -13.52 -4.46
CA TRP A 74 12.27 -13.58 -3.12
C TRP A 74 11.70 -12.24 -2.69
N ALA A 75 12.39 -11.12 -2.94
CA ALA A 75 11.87 -9.80 -2.63
C ALA A 75 10.56 -9.52 -3.39
N ALA A 76 10.47 -9.91 -4.67
CA ALA A 76 9.24 -9.79 -5.45
C ALA A 76 8.10 -10.66 -4.88
N VAL A 77 8.39 -11.90 -4.47
CA VAL A 77 7.40 -12.78 -3.82
C VAL A 77 6.89 -12.15 -2.51
N PHE A 78 7.79 -11.68 -1.63
CA PHE A 78 7.39 -11.04 -0.38
C PHE A 78 6.61 -9.73 -0.61
N ALA A 79 6.92 -8.96 -1.65
CA ALA A 79 6.13 -7.80 -2.03
C ALA A 79 4.67 -8.17 -2.37
N ILE A 80 4.47 -9.22 -3.18
CA ILE A 80 3.14 -9.73 -3.53
C ILE A 80 2.45 -10.30 -2.28
N CYS A 81 3.14 -11.09 -1.46
CA CYS A 81 2.55 -11.63 -0.23
C CYS A 81 2.11 -10.51 0.72
N GLY A 82 2.95 -9.49 0.93
CA GLY A 82 2.65 -8.34 1.78
C GLY A 82 1.43 -7.55 1.30
N THR A 83 1.34 -7.26 0.00
CA THR A 83 0.20 -6.54 -0.56
C THR A 83 -1.09 -7.36 -0.46
N VAL A 84 -1.04 -8.66 -0.76
CA VAL A 84 -2.19 -9.57 -0.68
C VAL A 84 -2.70 -9.68 0.75
N LEU A 85 -1.81 -9.89 1.71
CA LEU A 85 -2.17 -9.97 3.13
C LEU A 85 -2.80 -8.67 3.61
N ALA A 86 -2.28 -7.52 3.20
CA ALA A 86 -2.84 -6.23 3.57
C ALA A 86 -4.24 -6.01 3.00
N VAL A 87 -4.46 -6.31 1.72
CA VAL A 87 -5.78 -6.20 1.07
C VAL A 87 -6.79 -7.12 1.75
N LEU A 88 -6.43 -8.38 2.01
CA LEU A 88 -7.29 -9.32 2.75
C LEU A 88 -7.62 -8.81 4.16
N THR A 89 -6.62 -8.30 4.88
CA THR A 89 -6.79 -7.77 6.24
C THR A 89 -7.70 -6.54 6.24
N ALA A 90 -7.52 -5.63 5.28
CA ALA A 90 -8.34 -4.44 5.15
C ALA A 90 -9.80 -4.78 4.81
N MET A 91 -10.03 -5.73 3.90
CA MET A 91 -11.38 -6.23 3.61
C MET A 91 -12.02 -6.91 4.83
N PHE A 92 -11.27 -7.74 5.56
CA PHE A 92 -11.77 -8.41 6.77
C PHE A 92 -12.17 -7.42 7.88
N LEU A 93 -11.45 -6.31 8.01
CA LEU A 93 -11.73 -5.25 8.98
C LEU A 93 -12.81 -4.26 8.52
N GLY A 94 -13.37 -4.42 7.31
CA GLY A 94 -14.38 -3.52 6.77
C GLY A 94 -13.85 -2.12 6.45
N ALA A 95 -12.60 -2.03 5.98
CA ALA A 95 -12.00 -0.78 5.55
C ALA A 95 -12.71 -0.16 4.34
N ASP A 96 -12.53 1.15 4.15
CA ASP A 96 -13.08 1.87 3.00
C ASP A 96 -12.62 1.26 1.67
N GLN A 97 -13.57 0.85 0.85
CA GLN A 97 -13.34 0.15 -0.41
C GLN A 97 -12.55 0.99 -1.40
N ALA A 98 -12.76 2.32 -1.44
CA ALA A 98 -12.02 3.21 -2.34
C ALA A 98 -10.53 3.26 -1.97
N SER A 99 -10.23 3.38 -0.68
CA SER A 99 -8.86 3.39 -0.14
C SER A 99 -8.16 2.04 -0.33
N VAL A 100 -8.85 0.92 -0.16
CA VAL A 100 -8.31 -0.42 -0.48
C VAL A 100 -8.05 -0.55 -1.98
N ASN A 101 -8.99 -0.11 -2.82
CA ASN A 101 -8.85 -0.15 -4.27
C ASN A 101 -7.64 0.64 -4.75
N ASN A 102 -7.33 1.78 -4.12
CA ASN A 102 -6.16 2.62 -4.42
C ASN A 102 -4.85 2.09 -3.81
N GLY A 103 -4.85 0.96 -3.09
CA GLY A 103 -3.63 0.37 -2.53
C GLY A 103 -3.09 1.06 -1.27
N MET A 104 -3.85 2.01 -0.69
CA MET A 104 -3.40 2.82 0.45
C MET A 104 -3.13 2.00 1.71
N TYR A 105 -3.80 0.86 1.88
CA TYR A 105 -3.58 -0.04 3.01
C TYR A 105 -2.38 -0.97 2.82
N ALA A 106 -1.81 -1.06 1.62
CA ALA A 106 -0.87 -2.13 1.27
C ALA A 106 0.60 -1.72 1.27
N PHE A 107 0.94 -0.47 0.93
CA PHE A 107 2.34 -0.05 0.75
C PHE A 107 3.24 -0.33 1.98
N SER A 108 2.72 -0.09 3.19
CA SER A 108 3.48 -0.31 4.44
C SER A 108 3.73 -1.80 4.68
N ALA A 109 2.74 -2.64 4.38
CA ALA A 109 2.88 -4.09 4.51
C ALA A 109 3.82 -4.67 3.45
N VAL A 110 3.84 -4.12 2.23
CA VAL A 110 4.81 -4.49 1.18
C VAL A 110 6.23 -4.25 1.66
N LEU A 111 6.55 -3.05 2.15
CA LEU A 111 7.88 -2.74 2.67
C LEU A 111 8.27 -3.65 3.84
N THR A 112 7.32 -3.90 4.74
CA THR A 112 7.54 -4.74 5.92
C THR A 112 7.81 -6.20 5.51
N ALA A 113 7.05 -6.74 4.57
CA ALA A 113 7.23 -8.10 4.07
C ALA A 113 8.57 -8.26 3.35
N ILE A 114 8.98 -7.31 2.51
CA ILE A 114 10.29 -7.35 1.85
C ILE A 114 11.42 -7.27 2.89
N ALA A 115 11.31 -6.33 3.84
CA ALA A 115 12.32 -6.10 4.87
C ALA A 115 12.54 -7.37 5.71
N LEU A 116 11.47 -7.98 6.20
CA LEU A 116 11.55 -9.19 7.02
C LEU A 116 11.84 -10.43 6.19
N GLY A 117 11.32 -10.53 4.98
CA GLY A 117 11.40 -11.75 4.17
C GLY A 117 12.71 -11.93 3.42
N SER A 118 13.30 -10.83 2.96
CA SER A 118 14.47 -10.87 2.05
C SER A 118 15.62 -9.96 2.46
N THR A 119 15.38 -8.83 3.12
CA THR A 119 16.46 -7.86 3.41
C THR A 119 17.19 -8.19 4.70
N PHE A 120 16.46 -8.41 5.80
CA PHE A 120 17.04 -8.63 7.13
C PHE A 120 17.15 -10.11 7.52
N ASN A 121 16.47 -11.00 6.80
CA ASN A 121 16.61 -12.45 6.96
C ASN A 121 17.08 -13.09 5.67
N THR A 122 17.72 -14.25 5.79
CA THR A 122 18.07 -15.05 4.61
C THR A 122 16.79 -15.62 4.01
N PRO A 123 16.46 -15.27 2.76
CA PRO A 123 15.22 -15.73 2.15
C PRO A 123 15.22 -17.26 2.06
N SER A 124 14.25 -17.87 2.74
CA SER A 124 14.07 -19.31 2.75
C SER A 124 12.59 -19.63 2.97
N TRP A 125 12.21 -20.86 2.65
CA TRP A 125 10.83 -21.35 2.85
C TRP A 125 10.34 -21.23 4.31
N ARG A 126 11.27 -21.26 5.27
CA ARG A 126 10.95 -21.10 6.71
C ARG A 126 10.58 -19.67 7.11
N VAL A 127 10.96 -18.68 6.30
CA VAL A 127 10.63 -17.27 6.55
C VAL A 127 9.29 -16.91 5.90
N LEU A 128 8.87 -17.69 4.90
CA LEU A 128 7.62 -17.48 4.18
C LEU A 128 6.40 -18.10 4.91
N ILE A 129 6.61 -19.17 5.67
CA ILE A 129 5.59 -19.86 6.50
C ILE A 129 5.75 -19.45 7.96
#